data_AF-A0A2I0HR39-F1
#
_entry.id   AF-A0A2I0HR39-F1
#
_cell.length_a   1.000
_cell.length_b   1.000
_cell.length_c   1.000
_cell.angle_alpha   90.00
_cell.angle_beta   90.00
_cell.angle_gamma   90.00
#
_symmetry.space_group_name_H-M   'P 1'
#
loop_
_entity.id
_entity.type
_entity.pdbx_description
1 polymer ?
#
loop_
_entity_poly.entity_id
_entity_poly.type
_entity_poly.pdbx_seq_one_letter_code
_entity_poly.pdbx_strand_id
1 'polypeptide(L)'
;MHLQLLYFFFSGVYVGHKFSFSFFFTIINYIQSSRRTFEVNNDRIDVLIYRECTVLCGDNVLIDDESLEGQSGLVLGNEHLKWEIHSHYFPALRAAPSSNLFREYIGAEFKNVRFSDVPIHSGVDFHFLLSFAIDYDTSGTSPTDGKFNVFWDTDNLSPDQVSSIKGQNSNVKVGLSLGGDSVQSGNAYFNPSSVSAWVSNAVASLTSIIQKYNLDGIDIDYEHFKADPDTFANCIGQLISTLKKNGVIQFASIAPFADDDVQSHYLALWRKYGHIIDYVNFQFYAYDQGTTVSQFLDYFNKQTSNYDGGKVLASFISDGSGGLTPENGFFKACSRLKSQGKLNGIFIWSADDSKANGFRYEKQSQALLASAH
;
A
#
# COMPACT_ATOMS: atom_id res chain seq x y z
N MET A 1 -17.02 -17.25 28.44
CA MET A 1 -15.78 -17.52 29.20
C MET A 1 -15.06 -16.19 29.36
N HIS A 2 -14.79 -15.72 30.59
CA HIS A 2 -14.33 -14.34 30.80
C HIS A 2 -12.88 -14.11 30.37
N LEU A 3 -12.63 -12.97 29.73
CA LEU A 3 -11.29 -12.40 29.58
C LEU A 3 -10.96 -11.64 30.87
N GLN A 4 -10.01 -12.13 31.67
CA GLN A 4 -9.46 -11.36 32.79
C GLN A 4 -8.33 -10.45 32.28
N LEU A 5 -8.45 -9.14 32.51
CA LEU A 5 -7.29 -8.24 32.45
C LEU A 5 -6.39 -8.53 33.66
N LEU A 6 -5.16 -8.99 33.41
CA LEU A 6 -4.13 -9.02 34.46
C LEU A 6 -3.54 -7.62 34.62
N TYR A 7 -3.94 -6.93 35.69
CA TYR A 7 -3.22 -5.76 36.18
C TYR A 7 -2.02 -6.21 37.02
N PHE A 8 -0.80 -5.91 36.57
CA PHE A 8 0.40 -6.09 37.38
C PHE A 8 0.65 -4.86 38.26
N PHE A 9 0.40 -4.99 39.57
CA PHE A 9 1.01 -4.12 40.57
C PHE A 9 2.43 -4.64 40.88
N PHE A 10 3.43 -3.77 40.82
CA PHE A 10 4.78 -4.07 41.31
C PHE A 10 5.06 -3.28 42.60
N SER A 11 5.15 -4.00 43.71
CA SER A 11 5.74 -3.49 44.95
C SER A 11 7.26 -3.50 44.81
N GLY A 12 7.87 -2.31 44.81
CA GLY A 12 9.33 -2.19 44.71
C GLY A 12 10.04 -2.52 46.04
N VAL A 13 11.01 -3.43 45.99
CA VAL A 13 12.06 -3.55 47.01
C VAL A 13 13.36 -3.04 46.42
N TYR A 14 14.01 -2.10 47.12
CA TYR A 14 15.05 -1.25 46.57
C TYR A 14 16.42 -1.64 47.12
N VAL A 15 17.29 -2.26 46.29
CA VAL A 15 18.73 -2.42 46.59
C VAL A 15 19.55 -2.29 45.31
N GLY A 16 20.50 -1.34 45.29
CA GLY A 16 21.75 -1.46 44.53
C GLY A 16 21.75 -1.33 43.00
N HIS A 17 21.81 -0.09 42.50
CA HIS A 17 22.37 0.34 41.21
C HIS A 17 21.84 -0.22 39.85
N LYS A 18 21.22 0.70 39.09
CA LYS A 18 21.05 0.73 37.62
C LYS A 18 20.29 -0.44 36.96
N PHE A 19 18.96 -0.30 36.91
CA PHE A 19 18.13 -0.99 35.92
C PHE A 19 18.35 -0.43 34.49
N SER A 20 18.52 -1.31 33.51
CA SER A 20 18.50 -0.96 32.08
C SER A 20 17.14 -1.30 31.47
N PHE A 21 16.39 -0.27 31.07
CA PHE A 21 15.06 -0.42 30.45
C PHE A 21 15.07 -1.18 29.11
N SER A 22 16.23 -1.29 28.46
CA SER A 22 16.34 -1.83 27.09
C SER A 22 16.10 -3.33 26.99
N PHE A 23 16.27 -4.11 28.05
CA PHE A 23 16.25 -5.58 27.97
C PHE A 23 14.82 -6.15 27.91
N PHE A 24 13.88 -5.53 28.64
CA PHE A 24 12.50 -6.01 28.73
C PHE A 24 11.68 -5.76 27.44
N PHE A 25 11.91 -4.64 26.75
CA PHE A 25 11.18 -4.32 25.51
C PHE A 25 11.49 -5.30 24.37
N THR A 26 12.73 -5.79 24.28
CA THR A 26 13.13 -6.77 23.25
C THR A 26 12.41 -8.10 23.41
N ILE A 27 12.22 -8.56 24.65
CA ILE A 27 11.51 -9.81 24.95
C ILE A 27 10.02 -9.69 24.61
N ILE A 28 9.37 -8.58 24.98
CA ILE A 28 7.93 -8.37 24.70
C ILE A 28 7.65 -8.35 23.19
N ASN A 29 8.46 -7.65 22.40
CA ASN A 29 8.29 -7.61 20.93
C ASN A 29 8.55 -8.97 20.26
N TYR A 30 9.48 -9.77 20.78
CA TYR A 30 9.73 -11.13 20.28
C TYR A 30 8.60 -12.12 20.65
N ILE A 31 7.97 -11.94 21.82
CA ILE A 31 6.81 -12.73 22.25
C ILE A 31 5.60 -12.46 21.35
N GLN A 32 5.32 -11.20 21.00
CA GLN A 32 4.15 -10.86 20.17
C GLN A 32 4.23 -11.40 18.73
N SER A 33 5.43 -11.58 18.16
CA SER A 33 5.59 -12.02 16.76
C SER A 33 5.49 -13.53 16.53
N SER A 34 5.60 -14.37 17.57
CA SER A 34 6.01 -15.77 17.40
C SER A 34 4.98 -16.85 17.77
N ARG A 35 3.78 -16.48 18.26
CA ARG A 35 2.68 -17.40 18.66
C ARG A 35 3.15 -18.62 19.49
N ARG A 36 3.95 -18.40 20.54
CA ARG A 36 4.41 -19.46 21.45
C ARG A 36 3.77 -19.33 22.83
N THR A 37 3.38 -20.45 23.42
CA THR A 37 3.01 -20.57 24.83
C THR A 37 4.24 -20.90 25.67
N PHE A 38 4.31 -20.31 26.86
CA PHE A 38 5.34 -20.57 27.87
C PHE A 38 4.66 -20.85 29.21
N GLU A 39 5.19 -21.81 29.96
CA GLU A 39 4.80 -22.05 31.34
C GLU A 39 5.90 -21.47 32.25
N VAL A 40 5.53 -20.69 33.26
CA VAL A 40 6.47 -20.01 34.16
C VAL A 40 6.39 -20.65 35.53
N ASN A 41 7.50 -21.24 35.99
CA ASN A 41 7.70 -21.62 37.38
C ASN A 41 8.79 -20.75 37.99
N ASN A 42 8.65 -20.41 39.27
CA ASN A 42 9.19 -19.18 39.86
C ASN A 42 10.70 -18.89 39.75
N ASP A 43 11.54 -19.86 39.37
CA ASP A 43 13.00 -19.68 39.24
C ASP A 43 13.60 -20.18 37.90
N ARG A 44 12.79 -20.58 36.91
CA ARG A 44 13.26 -20.94 35.54
C ARG A 44 12.24 -20.64 34.44
N ILE A 45 12.76 -20.30 33.25
CA ILE A 45 11.99 -20.26 32.00
C ILE A 45 12.51 -21.38 31.10
N ASP A 46 11.72 -22.43 30.92
CA ASP A 46 11.99 -23.50 29.96
C ASP A 46 11.23 -23.24 28.66
N VAL A 47 11.91 -23.35 27.52
CA VAL A 47 11.33 -23.06 26.19
C VAL A 47 10.99 -24.37 25.47
N LEU A 48 9.74 -24.79 25.57
CA LEU A 48 9.22 -25.93 24.80
C LEU A 48 9.04 -25.55 23.32
N ILE A 49 9.80 -26.20 22.44
CA ILE A 49 9.67 -26.06 20.99
C ILE A 49 8.84 -27.22 20.45
N TYR A 50 7.55 -26.98 20.23
CA TYR A 50 6.73 -27.88 19.42
C TYR A 50 7.04 -27.65 17.93
N ARG A 51 7.61 -28.67 17.27
CA ARG A 51 7.65 -28.74 15.80
C ARG A 51 6.42 -29.51 15.31
N GLU A 52 5.45 -28.83 14.74
CA GLU A 52 4.54 -29.48 13.79
C GLU A 52 5.32 -29.75 12.49
N CYS A 53 5.62 -31.03 12.23
CA CYS A 53 6.14 -31.46 10.94
C CYS A 53 4.99 -32.04 10.10
N THR A 54 4.44 -31.24 9.20
CA THR A 54 3.58 -31.76 8.13
C THR A 54 4.46 -32.41 7.07
N VAL A 55 4.66 -33.73 7.16
CA VAL A 55 5.37 -34.50 6.14
C VAL A 55 4.45 -34.69 4.93
N LEU A 56 4.82 -34.08 3.80
CA LEU A 56 4.26 -34.45 2.50
C LEU A 56 4.81 -35.81 2.08
N CYS A 57 3.95 -36.82 1.97
CA CYS A 57 4.33 -38.09 1.34
C CYS A 57 4.54 -37.87 -0.17
N GLY A 58 5.73 -38.25 -0.64
CA GLY A 58 6.12 -38.43 -2.04
C GLY A 58 7.19 -39.50 -2.08
N ASP A 59 7.07 -40.45 -3.01
CA ASP A 59 7.59 -41.81 -2.81
C ASP A 59 9.11 -42.03 -3.07
N ASN A 60 9.59 -43.16 -2.51
CA ASN A 60 10.79 -43.94 -2.90
C ASN A 60 12.15 -43.73 -2.17
N VAL A 61 12.22 -44.27 -0.94
CA VAL A 61 13.14 -45.33 -0.40
C VAL A 61 14.68 -45.28 -0.61
N LEU A 62 15.38 -45.84 0.39
CA LEU A 62 16.83 -46.15 0.57
C LEU A 62 17.60 -45.04 1.34
N ILE A 63 18.31 -45.28 2.45
CA ILE A 63 19.07 -46.48 2.89
C ILE A 63 18.96 -46.73 4.42
N ASP A 64 19.11 -48.00 4.79
CA ASP A 64 19.10 -48.68 6.09
C ASP A 64 20.52 -48.76 6.74
N ASP A 65 20.79 -48.85 8.06
CA ASP A 65 20.06 -48.66 9.34
C ASP A 65 21.11 -48.70 10.51
N GLU A 66 20.67 -48.90 11.76
CA GLU A 66 21.38 -49.35 12.98
C GLU A 66 22.14 -48.36 13.92
N SER A 67 21.68 -48.39 15.18
CA SER A 67 22.42 -48.33 16.45
C SER A 67 22.85 -46.97 17.05
N LEU A 68 22.11 -46.53 18.09
CA LEU A 68 22.51 -46.78 19.49
C LEU A 68 21.45 -46.25 20.48
N GLU A 69 20.86 -47.16 21.26
CA GLU A 69 20.15 -46.80 22.49
C GLU A 69 21.15 -46.32 23.55
N GLY A 70 20.81 -45.26 24.30
CA GLY A 70 21.66 -44.72 25.37
C GLY A 70 20.83 -43.90 26.35
N GLN A 71 20.53 -44.48 27.51
CA GLN A 71 19.58 -43.94 28.49
C GLN A 71 20.02 -42.59 29.08
N SER A 72 19.03 -41.73 29.36
CA SER A 72 19.20 -40.44 30.00
C SER A 72 19.70 -40.58 31.45
N GLY A 73 20.92 -40.11 31.71
CA GLY A 73 21.47 -40.00 33.06
C GLY A 73 22.77 -39.21 33.08
N LEU A 74 22.69 -37.88 33.16
CA LEU A 74 23.88 -37.03 33.38
C LEU A 74 23.83 -36.37 34.77
N VAL A 75 24.85 -36.68 35.55
CA VAL A 75 25.09 -36.15 36.90
C VAL A 75 25.53 -34.69 36.81
N LEU A 76 25.00 -33.83 37.67
CA LEU A 76 25.42 -32.43 37.77
C LEU A 76 26.80 -32.33 38.46
N GLY A 77 27.84 -32.11 37.66
CA GLY A 77 29.18 -31.72 38.12
C GLY A 77 29.33 -30.21 38.21
N ASN A 78 29.93 -29.71 39.29
CA ASN A 78 30.22 -28.29 39.48
C ASN A 78 31.41 -27.84 38.61
N GLU A 79 31.15 -27.31 37.41
CA GLU A 79 32.13 -26.52 36.67
C GLU A 79 31.54 -25.19 36.17
N HIS A 80 32.31 -24.11 36.36
CA HIS A 80 31.91 -22.76 35.95
C HIS A 80 31.96 -22.60 34.43
N LEU A 81 30.82 -22.75 33.77
CA LEU A 81 30.63 -22.36 32.37
C LEU A 81 30.77 -20.84 32.22
N LYS A 82 31.95 -20.39 31.76
CA LYS A 82 32.17 -19.04 31.25
C LYS A 82 31.43 -18.88 29.92
N TRP A 83 30.41 -18.03 29.90
CA TRP A 83 29.79 -17.57 28.67
C TRP A 83 30.55 -16.35 28.14
N GLU A 84 31.42 -16.55 27.16
CA GLU A 84 31.99 -15.42 26.40
C GLU A 84 30.93 -14.89 25.43
N ILE A 85 30.40 -13.71 25.73
CA ILE A 85 29.48 -13.01 24.83
C ILE A 85 30.31 -12.45 23.67
N HIS A 86 30.39 -13.22 22.58
CA HIS A 86 30.81 -12.67 21.31
C HIS A 86 29.85 -11.55 20.92
N SER A 87 30.36 -10.32 20.87
CA SER A 87 29.64 -9.18 20.32
C SER A 87 29.43 -9.41 18.83
N HIS A 88 28.32 -10.06 18.50
CA HIS A 88 27.80 -10.02 17.14
C HIS A 88 27.30 -8.59 16.92
N TYR A 89 28.07 -7.85 16.11
CA TYR A 89 27.62 -6.61 15.50
C TYR A 89 26.33 -6.93 14.74
N PHE A 90 25.18 -6.64 15.35
CA PHE A 90 23.94 -6.52 14.61
C PHE A 90 24.15 -5.36 13.62
N PRO A 91 24.14 -5.60 12.29
CA PRO A 91 24.13 -4.50 11.36
C PRO A 91 22.90 -3.65 11.69
N ALA A 92 23.11 -2.34 11.87
CA ALA A 92 22.00 -1.43 12.10
C ALA A 92 20.95 -1.66 11.01
N LEU A 93 19.68 -1.81 11.41
CA LEU A 93 18.58 -1.98 10.46
C LEU A 93 18.61 -0.78 9.51
N ARG A 94 19.13 -0.99 8.31
CA ARG A 94 19.20 0.05 7.30
C ARG A 94 17.75 0.32 6.93
N ALA A 95 17.27 1.53 7.21
CA ALA A 95 15.94 1.94 6.80
C ALA A 95 15.75 1.58 5.32
N ALA A 96 14.61 0.98 4.99
CA ALA A 96 14.30 0.67 3.60
C ALA A 96 14.48 1.95 2.77
N PRO A 97 15.14 1.90 1.59
CA PRO A 97 15.35 3.09 0.80
C PRO A 97 14.00 3.74 0.51
N SER A 98 13.85 5.02 0.85
CA SER A 98 12.63 5.78 0.59
C SER A 98 12.30 5.69 -0.89
N SER A 99 11.09 5.27 -1.21
CA SER A 99 10.67 5.10 -2.61
C SER A 99 10.59 6.46 -3.30
N ASN A 100 11.19 6.54 -4.49
CA ASN A 100 11.21 7.72 -5.34
C ASN A 100 10.00 7.77 -6.29
N LEU A 101 8.90 7.09 -5.95
CA LEU A 101 7.68 7.06 -6.76
C LEU A 101 6.97 8.42 -6.75
N PHE A 102 6.71 8.95 -7.94
CA PHE A 102 5.83 10.08 -8.19
C PHE A 102 4.68 9.64 -9.10
N ARG A 103 3.45 10.07 -8.80
CA ARG A 103 2.28 9.76 -9.65
C ARG A 103 1.43 10.99 -9.93
N GLU A 104 0.89 11.07 -11.13
CA GLU A 104 0.10 12.22 -11.61
C GLU A 104 -1.22 11.71 -12.23
N TYR A 105 -2.37 12.10 -11.67
CA TYR A 105 -3.65 11.89 -12.33
C TYR A 105 -3.87 12.94 -13.43
N ILE A 106 -4.39 12.52 -14.58
CA ILE A 106 -4.48 13.36 -15.79
C ILE A 106 -5.66 12.99 -16.68
N GLY A 107 -6.36 14.00 -17.20
CA GLY A 107 -7.30 13.90 -18.32
C GLY A 107 -8.79 13.97 -17.99
N ALA A 108 -9.16 14.09 -16.71
CA ALA A 108 -10.58 14.04 -16.30
C ALA A 108 -11.36 15.32 -16.60
N GLU A 109 -10.68 16.47 -16.69
CA GLU A 109 -11.33 17.78 -16.62
C GLU A 109 -11.31 18.51 -17.96
N PHE A 110 -10.79 17.87 -19.01
CA PHE A 110 -10.74 18.39 -20.39
C PHE A 110 -10.06 19.78 -20.50
N LYS A 111 -9.12 20.08 -19.58
CA LYS A 111 -8.34 21.34 -19.56
C LYS A 111 -7.22 21.37 -20.63
N ASN A 112 -7.33 20.53 -21.66
CA ASN A 112 -6.39 20.37 -22.77
C ASN A 112 -4.95 20.10 -22.31
N VAL A 113 -4.77 19.38 -21.20
CA VAL A 113 -3.44 19.02 -20.67
C VAL A 113 -2.87 17.83 -21.44
N ARG A 114 -1.56 17.87 -21.70
CA ARG A 114 -0.82 16.81 -22.40
C ARG A 114 0.26 16.25 -21.50
N PHE A 115 0.64 14.99 -21.71
CA PHE A 115 1.81 14.39 -21.05
C PHE A 115 3.09 15.24 -21.18
N SER A 116 3.27 15.94 -22.31
CA SER A 116 4.41 16.83 -22.57
C SER A 116 4.40 18.14 -21.76
N ASP A 117 3.26 18.52 -21.20
CA ASP A 117 3.13 19.73 -20.39
C ASP A 117 3.65 19.47 -18.96
N VAL A 118 3.48 18.23 -18.48
CA VAL A 118 3.84 17.81 -17.13
C VAL A 118 5.36 17.58 -17.03
N PRO A 119 6.05 18.19 -16.06
CA PRO A 119 7.49 18.04 -15.90
C PRO A 119 7.85 16.64 -15.37
N ILE A 120 8.83 15.99 -16.00
CA ILE A 120 9.32 14.66 -15.60
C ILE A 120 10.79 14.76 -15.17
N HIS A 121 11.07 14.39 -13.93
CA HIS A 121 12.42 14.32 -13.37
C HIS A 121 12.98 12.89 -13.51
N SER A 122 14.15 12.71 -14.10
CA SER A 122 14.73 11.38 -14.35
C SER A 122 15.08 10.58 -13.09
N GLY A 123 15.15 11.24 -11.93
CA GLY A 123 15.41 10.62 -10.63
C GLY A 123 14.19 10.03 -9.89
N VAL A 124 12.99 10.04 -10.48
CA VAL A 124 11.78 9.41 -9.91
C VAL A 124 11.29 8.23 -10.77
N ASP A 125 10.62 7.24 -10.16
CA ASP A 125 9.74 6.32 -10.90
C ASP A 125 8.43 7.09 -11.13
N PHE A 126 8.06 7.35 -12.38
CA PHE A 126 7.01 8.29 -12.73
C PHE A 126 5.80 7.54 -13.29
N HIS A 127 4.64 7.61 -12.64
CA HIS A 127 3.41 7.00 -13.14
C HIS A 127 2.35 8.06 -13.50
N PHE A 128 1.99 8.20 -14.77
CA PHE A 128 0.74 8.87 -15.12
C PHE A 128 -0.45 7.93 -14.87
N LEU A 129 -1.61 8.49 -14.50
CA LEU A 129 -2.87 7.78 -14.33
C LEU A 129 -3.95 8.50 -15.14
N LEU A 130 -4.41 7.86 -16.22
CA LEU A 130 -5.48 8.36 -17.07
C LEU A 130 -6.82 8.28 -16.34
N SER A 131 -7.43 9.44 -16.11
CA SER A 131 -8.69 9.59 -15.35
C SER A 131 -9.84 9.94 -16.29
N PHE A 132 -10.83 9.08 -16.56
CA PHE A 132 -11.05 7.73 -16.03
C PHE A 132 -11.46 6.75 -17.13
N ALA A 133 -11.36 5.45 -16.85
CA ALA A 133 -12.28 4.49 -17.44
C ALA A 133 -13.42 4.17 -16.47
N ILE A 134 -14.64 4.13 -16.98
CA ILE A 134 -15.84 3.93 -16.16
C ILE A 134 -16.69 2.84 -16.81
N ASP A 135 -17.25 1.91 -16.03
CA ASP A 135 -18.15 0.86 -16.53
C ASP A 135 -19.59 1.38 -16.69
N TYR A 136 -19.71 2.50 -17.39
CA TYR A 136 -20.94 3.11 -17.87
C TYR A 136 -20.95 3.12 -19.41
N ASP A 137 -22.13 3.26 -20.01
CA ASP A 137 -22.26 3.38 -21.48
C ASP A 137 -21.52 4.62 -22.01
N THR A 138 -21.27 4.72 -23.32
CA THR A 138 -20.50 5.84 -23.89
C THR A 138 -21.20 7.20 -23.79
N SER A 139 -22.49 7.24 -23.43
CA SER A 139 -23.23 8.46 -23.08
C SER A 139 -23.11 8.80 -21.59
N GLY A 140 -22.53 7.93 -20.77
CA GLY A 140 -22.42 8.06 -19.32
C GLY A 140 -23.74 7.90 -18.57
N THR A 141 -24.76 7.29 -19.18
CA THR A 141 -26.13 7.30 -18.63
C THR A 141 -26.52 6.08 -17.81
N SER A 142 -25.95 4.91 -18.08
CA SER A 142 -26.28 3.65 -17.42
C SER A 142 -25.02 2.81 -17.13
N PRO A 143 -24.93 2.17 -15.95
CA PRO A 143 -23.92 1.14 -15.68
C PRO A 143 -24.00 -0.02 -16.67
N THR A 144 -22.86 -0.62 -17.01
CA THR A 144 -22.72 -1.67 -18.04
C THR A 144 -22.25 -3.01 -17.48
N ASP A 145 -22.28 -3.17 -16.15
CA ASP A 145 -21.86 -4.36 -15.42
C ASP A 145 -20.39 -4.73 -15.72
N GLY A 146 -19.47 -3.79 -15.51
CA GLY A 146 -18.04 -3.98 -15.69
C GLY A 146 -17.52 -3.80 -17.12
N LYS A 147 -18.32 -3.31 -18.08
CA LYS A 147 -17.81 -3.03 -19.44
C LYS A 147 -17.28 -1.60 -19.52
N PHE A 148 -16.02 -1.44 -19.16
CA PHE A 148 -15.34 -0.14 -19.12
C PHE A 148 -15.28 0.55 -20.48
N ASN A 149 -15.64 1.83 -20.48
CA ASN A 149 -15.43 2.79 -21.57
C ASN A 149 -14.47 3.90 -21.12
N VAL A 150 -13.92 4.64 -22.07
CA VAL A 150 -12.92 5.71 -21.83
C VAL A 150 -13.62 7.06 -21.70
N PHE A 151 -13.30 7.81 -20.65
CA PHE A 151 -13.89 9.12 -20.33
C PHE A 151 -12.85 10.25 -20.12
N TRP A 152 -11.55 9.98 -20.27
CA TRP A 152 -10.52 11.03 -20.29
C TRP A 152 -10.47 11.76 -21.65
N ASP A 153 -9.80 12.92 -21.70
CA ASP A 153 -9.49 13.69 -22.91
C ASP A 153 -8.65 12.88 -23.92
N THR A 154 -9.29 12.11 -24.80
CA THR A 154 -8.60 11.27 -25.79
C THR A 154 -7.93 12.07 -26.91
N ASP A 155 -8.28 13.34 -27.09
CA ASP A 155 -7.70 14.22 -28.12
C ASP A 155 -6.31 14.71 -27.70
N ASN A 156 -6.06 14.86 -26.39
CA ASN A 156 -4.75 15.20 -25.84
C ASN A 156 -3.99 14.02 -25.21
N LEU A 157 -4.66 12.87 -24.97
CA LEU A 157 -4.11 11.69 -24.28
C LEU A 157 -4.40 10.38 -25.06
N SER A 158 -4.08 10.36 -26.34
CA SER A 158 -4.23 9.23 -27.28
C SER A 158 -3.17 8.11 -27.09
N PRO A 159 -3.36 6.91 -27.68
CA PRO A 159 -2.38 5.82 -27.64
C PRO A 159 -0.98 6.19 -28.17
N ASP A 160 -0.91 7.03 -29.20
CA ASP A 160 0.35 7.49 -29.79
C ASP A 160 1.08 8.45 -28.83
N GLN A 161 0.35 9.29 -28.10
CA GLN A 161 0.91 10.17 -27.07
C GLN A 161 1.40 9.38 -25.85
N VAL A 162 0.69 8.33 -25.42
CA VAL A 162 1.18 7.39 -24.39
C VAL A 162 2.47 6.70 -24.84
N SER A 163 2.50 6.20 -26.08
CA SER A 163 3.68 5.54 -26.64
C SER A 163 4.87 6.51 -26.78
N SER A 164 4.61 7.76 -27.19
CA SER A 164 5.62 8.81 -27.31
C SER A 164 6.22 9.20 -25.96
N ILE A 165 5.42 9.42 -24.91
CA ILE A 165 5.98 9.87 -23.61
C ILE A 165 6.82 8.77 -22.95
N LYS A 166 6.40 7.51 -23.05
CA LYS A 166 7.16 6.32 -22.59
C LYS A 166 8.44 6.12 -23.41
N GLY A 167 8.38 6.33 -24.73
CA GLY A 167 9.55 6.26 -25.60
C GLY A 167 10.60 7.36 -25.35
N GLN A 168 10.15 8.52 -24.87
CA GLN A 168 11.03 9.65 -24.50
C GLN A 168 11.60 9.53 -23.07
N ASN A 169 10.92 8.82 -22.16
CA ASN A 169 11.27 8.77 -20.74
C ASN A 169 11.19 7.31 -20.23
N SER A 170 12.34 6.63 -20.11
CA SER A 170 12.40 5.22 -19.69
C SER A 170 11.98 4.97 -18.24
N ASN A 171 11.82 6.02 -17.44
CA ASN A 171 11.29 5.98 -16.07
C ASN A 171 9.78 6.27 -15.98
N VAL A 172 9.08 6.41 -17.12
CA VAL A 172 7.63 6.64 -17.16
C VAL A 172 6.85 5.35 -17.39
N LYS A 173 5.85 5.13 -16.55
CA LYS A 173 4.74 4.20 -16.79
C LYS A 173 3.44 5.00 -16.92
N VAL A 174 2.46 4.45 -17.62
CA VAL A 174 1.12 5.04 -17.75
C VAL A 174 0.08 3.98 -17.41
N GLY A 175 -0.71 4.21 -16.36
CA GLY A 175 -1.87 3.41 -16.02
C GLY A 175 -3.18 4.15 -16.31
N LEU A 176 -4.30 3.52 -15.98
CA LEU A 176 -5.62 4.18 -15.95
C LEU A 176 -6.27 4.04 -14.57
N SER A 177 -7.07 5.04 -14.18
CA SER A 177 -7.92 4.96 -12.99
C SER A 177 -9.34 4.50 -13.35
N LEU A 178 -9.95 3.69 -12.47
CA LEU A 178 -11.25 3.06 -12.66
C LEU A 178 -12.28 3.66 -11.69
N GLY A 179 -13.38 4.19 -12.23
CA GLY A 179 -14.46 4.80 -11.44
C GLY A 179 -14.42 6.33 -11.47
N GLY A 180 -13.98 6.94 -10.38
CA GLY A 180 -14.11 8.36 -10.06
C GLY A 180 -15.41 8.67 -9.29
N ASP A 181 -15.54 9.91 -8.81
CA ASP A 181 -16.76 10.44 -8.20
C ASP A 181 -17.96 10.42 -9.16
N SER A 182 -17.82 10.97 -10.36
CA SER A 182 -18.94 11.29 -11.24
C SER A 182 -18.72 10.92 -12.72
N VAL A 183 -19.85 10.69 -13.40
CA VAL A 183 -19.96 10.45 -14.83
C VAL A 183 -21.15 11.28 -15.36
N GLN A 184 -20.88 12.14 -16.34
CA GLN A 184 -21.81 13.21 -16.76
C GLN A 184 -22.27 14.06 -15.56
N SER A 185 -23.57 14.09 -15.26
CA SER A 185 -24.16 14.90 -14.19
C SER A 185 -24.57 14.10 -12.95
N GLY A 186 -24.01 12.91 -12.75
CA GLY A 186 -24.36 12.03 -11.62
C GLY A 186 -23.21 11.11 -11.21
N ASN A 187 -23.36 10.46 -10.08
CA ASN A 187 -22.28 9.67 -9.46
C ASN A 187 -21.96 8.40 -10.27
N ALA A 188 -20.69 8.05 -10.36
CA ALA A 188 -20.20 6.82 -10.99
C ALA A 188 -20.27 5.66 -9.98
N TYR A 189 -21.44 4.99 -9.93
CA TYR A 189 -21.69 3.92 -8.97
C TYR A 189 -21.03 2.59 -9.37
N PHE A 190 -20.29 1.99 -8.43
CA PHE A 190 -19.94 0.58 -8.47
C PHE A 190 -21.21 -0.27 -8.29
N ASN A 191 -21.70 -0.89 -9.38
CA ASN A 191 -23.00 -1.57 -9.43
C ASN A 191 -22.96 -2.90 -10.23
N PRO A 192 -22.28 -3.95 -9.74
CA PRO A 192 -22.21 -5.25 -10.37
C PRO A 192 -23.55 -6.01 -10.31
N SER A 193 -23.91 -6.71 -11.39
CA SER A 193 -25.05 -7.65 -11.40
C SER A 193 -24.74 -8.94 -10.64
N SER A 194 -23.49 -9.39 -10.73
CA SER A 194 -22.90 -10.49 -9.98
C SER A 194 -21.37 -10.43 -10.10
N VAL A 195 -20.66 -11.00 -9.14
CA VAL A 195 -19.19 -10.98 -9.12
C VAL A 195 -18.58 -11.57 -10.40
N SER A 196 -19.10 -12.71 -10.86
CA SER A 196 -18.56 -13.39 -12.05
C SER A 196 -18.84 -12.66 -13.36
N ALA A 197 -20.04 -12.09 -13.53
CA ALA A 197 -20.39 -11.33 -14.73
C ALA A 197 -19.56 -10.04 -14.82
N TRP A 198 -19.52 -9.27 -13.73
CA TRP A 198 -18.76 -8.02 -13.66
C TRP A 198 -17.26 -8.26 -13.90
N VAL A 199 -16.65 -9.25 -13.23
CA VAL A 199 -15.22 -9.57 -13.42
C VAL A 199 -14.94 -10.02 -14.85
N SER A 200 -15.79 -10.85 -15.46
CA SER A 200 -15.61 -11.29 -16.85
C SER A 200 -15.66 -10.13 -17.84
N ASN A 201 -16.60 -9.20 -17.65
CA ASN A 201 -16.73 -8.00 -18.47
C ASN A 201 -15.54 -7.04 -18.25
N ALA A 202 -15.13 -6.83 -17.00
CA ALA A 202 -14.04 -5.95 -16.62
C ALA A 202 -12.70 -6.43 -17.16
N VAL A 203 -12.37 -7.71 -16.99
CA VAL A 203 -11.14 -8.29 -17.54
C VAL A 203 -11.11 -8.14 -19.07
N ALA A 204 -12.21 -8.41 -19.78
CA ALA A 204 -12.26 -8.34 -21.24
C ALA A 204 -12.13 -6.90 -21.77
N SER A 205 -12.90 -5.96 -21.23
CA SER A 205 -12.89 -4.55 -21.65
C SER A 205 -11.56 -3.86 -21.28
N LEU A 206 -11.09 -4.03 -20.05
CA LEU A 206 -9.83 -3.42 -19.60
C LEU A 206 -8.62 -4.01 -20.32
N THR A 207 -8.56 -5.32 -20.57
CA THR A 207 -7.48 -5.90 -21.40
C THR A 207 -7.42 -5.23 -22.77
N SER A 208 -8.58 -4.98 -23.38
CA SER A 208 -8.67 -4.33 -24.69
C SER A 208 -8.21 -2.87 -24.65
N ILE A 209 -8.59 -2.10 -23.61
CA ILE A 209 -8.14 -0.71 -23.41
C ILE A 209 -6.63 -0.66 -23.13
N ILE A 210 -6.14 -1.48 -22.21
CA ILE A 210 -4.73 -1.54 -21.78
C ILE A 210 -3.83 -1.88 -22.97
N GLN A 211 -4.20 -2.87 -23.78
CA GLN A 211 -3.45 -3.22 -24.99
C GLN A 211 -3.50 -2.12 -26.05
N LYS A 212 -4.68 -1.49 -26.27
CA LYS A 212 -4.83 -0.40 -27.24
C LYS A 212 -3.94 0.80 -26.90
N TYR A 213 -3.87 1.18 -25.62
CA TYR A 213 -3.11 2.35 -25.15
C TYR A 213 -1.68 2.02 -24.68
N ASN A 214 -1.26 0.75 -24.71
CA ASN A 214 0.04 0.28 -24.21
C ASN A 214 0.29 0.68 -22.73
N LEU A 215 -0.71 0.45 -21.88
CA LEU A 215 -0.72 0.83 -20.46
C LEU A 215 -0.06 -0.23 -19.56
N ASP A 216 0.47 0.21 -18.42
CA ASP A 216 1.28 -0.61 -17.51
C ASP A 216 0.53 -1.05 -16.24
N GLY A 217 -0.63 -0.47 -15.94
CA GLY A 217 -1.32 -0.72 -14.68
C GLY A 217 -2.70 -0.11 -14.56
N ILE A 218 -3.38 -0.45 -13.48
CA ILE A 218 -4.68 0.11 -13.09
C ILE A 218 -4.65 0.72 -11.69
N ASP A 219 -5.54 1.66 -11.45
CA ASP A 219 -5.86 2.22 -10.15
C ASP A 219 -7.38 2.10 -9.91
N ILE A 220 -7.78 1.82 -8.67
CA ILE A 220 -9.19 1.63 -8.31
C ILE A 220 -9.66 2.82 -7.47
N ASP A 221 -10.62 3.56 -7.99
CA ASP A 221 -11.01 4.88 -7.50
C ASP A 221 -12.54 5.07 -7.57
N TYR A 222 -13.31 4.00 -7.32
CA TYR A 222 -14.75 4.13 -7.09
C TYR A 222 -15.00 4.80 -5.74
N GLU A 223 -15.87 5.81 -5.73
CA GLU A 223 -16.25 6.56 -4.53
C GLU A 223 -17.69 6.29 -4.08
N HIS A 224 -18.52 5.67 -4.95
CA HIS A 224 -19.94 5.46 -4.71
C HIS A 224 -20.34 4.00 -4.94
N PHE A 225 -21.06 3.39 -3.99
CA PHE A 225 -21.33 1.95 -4.01
C PHE A 225 -22.84 1.63 -4.07
N LYS A 226 -23.18 0.57 -4.82
CA LYS A 226 -24.50 -0.11 -4.77
C LYS A 226 -24.41 -1.57 -4.34
N ALA A 227 -23.20 -2.13 -4.31
CA ALA A 227 -22.89 -3.41 -3.71
C ALA A 227 -22.32 -3.23 -2.29
N ASP A 228 -22.22 -4.33 -1.54
CA ASP A 228 -21.59 -4.35 -0.22
C ASP A 228 -20.03 -4.45 -0.30
N PRO A 229 -19.32 -4.18 0.81
CA PRO A 229 -17.86 -4.27 0.88
C PRO A 229 -17.24 -5.61 0.46
N ASP A 230 -17.87 -6.74 0.76
CA ASP A 230 -17.35 -8.06 0.37
C ASP A 230 -17.55 -8.30 -1.13
N THR A 231 -18.68 -7.91 -1.70
CA THR A 231 -18.94 -7.96 -3.14
C THR A 231 -17.95 -7.08 -3.91
N PHE A 232 -17.72 -5.84 -3.48
CA PHE A 232 -16.68 -4.96 -4.04
C PHE A 232 -15.28 -5.58 -3.95
N ALA A 233 -14.88 -6.02 -2.76
CA ALA A 233 -13.59 -6.67 -2.55
C ALA A 233 -13.38 -7.89 -3.45
N ASN A 234 -14.43 -8.72 -3.64
CA ASN A 234 -14.38 -9.90 -4.50
C ASN A 234 -14.27 -9.56 -5.99
N CYS A 235 -14.99 -8.55 -6.47
CA CYS A 235 -14.90 -8.08 -7.85
C CYS A 235 -13.51 -7.52 -8.17
N ILE A 236 -13.07 -6.53 -7.40
CA ILE A 236 -11.81 -5.83 -7.64
C ILE A 236 -10.62 -6.76 -7.41
N GLY A 237 -10.65 -7.58 -6.36
CA GLY A 237 -9.57 -8.54 -6.07
C GLY A 237 -9.39 -9.58 -7.17
N GLN A 238 -10.48 -10.13 -7.73
CA GLN A 238 -10.41 -11.08 -8.85
C GLN A 238 -9.99 -10.41 -10.16
N LEU A 239 -10.41 -9.16 -10.40
CA LEU A 239 -9.96 -8.36 -11.54
C LEU A 239 -8.43 -8.17 -11.51
N ILE A 240 -7.90 -7.63 -10.40
CA ILE A 240 -6.45 -7.40 -10.24
C ILE A 240 -5.68 -8.72 -10.34
N SER A 241 -6.16 -9.78 -9.67
CA SER A 241 -5.55 -11.12 -9.72
C SER A 241 -5.45 -11.63 -11.16
N THR A 242 -6.51 -11.48 -11.94
CA THR A 242 -6.59 -12.01 -13.31
C THR A 242 -5.71 -11.21 -14.26
N LEU A 243 -5.76 -9.88 -14.19
CA LEU A 243 -4.93 -9.01 -15.04
C LEU A 243 -3.42 -9.21 -14.76
N LYS A 244 -3.02 -9.32 -13.48
CA LYS A 244 -1.62 -9.64 -13.12
C LYS A 244 -1.22 -11.04 -13.57
N LYS A 245 -2.04 -12.06 -13.31
CA LYS A 245 -1.78 -13.46 -13.72
C LYS A 245 -1.63 -13.61 -15.24
N ASN A 246 -2.40 -12.84 -16.01
CA ASN A 246 -2.36 -12.84 -17.47
C ASN A 246 -1.24 -11.96 -18.05
N GLY A 247 -0.43 -11.29 -17.22
CA GLY A 247 0.64 -10.38 -17.66
C GLY A 247 0.13 -9.10 -18.33
N VAL A 248 -1.14 -8.73 -18.14
CA VAL A 248 -1.76 -7.54 -18.75
C VAL A 248 -1.36 -6.26 -18.02
N ILE A 249 -1.11 -6.33 -16.71
CA ILE A 249 -0.64 -5.21 -15.89
C ILE A 249 0.61 -5.57 -15.09
N GLN A 250 1.48 -4.58 -14.91
CA GLN A 250 2.67 -4.62 -14.07
C GLN A 250 2.37 -4.13 -12.64
N PHE A 251 1.46 -3.15 -12.50
CA PHE A 251 1.05 -2.62 -11.19
C PHE A 251 -0.48 -2.48 -11.03
N ALA A 252 -0.92 -2.49 -9.77
CA ALA A 252 -2.26 -2.15 -9.34
C ALA A 252 -2.21 -1.27 -8.08
N SER A 253 -3.13 -0.31 -7.96
CA SER A 253 -3.30 0.50 -6.75
C SER A 253 -4.76 0.77 -6.43
N ILE A 254 -5.00 1.33 -5.25
CA ILE A 254 -6.32 1.75 -4.77
C ILE A 254 -6.25 3.20 -4.27
N ALA A 255 -7.32 3.98 -4.42
CA ALA A 255 -7.38 5.40 -4.08
C ALA A 255 -8.44 5.75 -3.00
N PRO A 256 -8.40 5.11 -1.81
CA PRO A 256 -9.36 5.39 -0.74
C PRO A 256 -9.17 6.77 -0.11
N PHE A 257 -10.24 7.29 0.51
CA PHE A 257 -10.19 8.53 1.30
C PHE A 257 -10.83 8.37 2.68
N ALA A 258 -11.04 9.48 3.40
CA ALA A 258 -11.44 9.49 4.81
C ALA A 258 -12.97 9.51 5.05
N ASP A 259 -13.73 8.83 4.19
CA ASP A 259 -15.18 8.58 4.35
C ASP A 259 -15.45 7.16 4.89
N ASP A 260 -16.55 6.99 5.63
CA ASP A 260 -16.89 5.72 6.29
C ASP A 260 -17.31 4.62 5.29
N ASP A 261 -18.08 4.95 4.25
CA ASP A 261 -18.54 3.97 3.25
C ASP A 261 -17.36 3.54 2.38
N VAL A 262 -16.60 4.51 1.86
CA VAL A 262 -15.36 4.29 1.10
C VAL A 262 -14.35 3.45 1.90
N GLN A 263 -14.05 3.81 3.15
CA GLN A 263 -13.12 3.03 3.98
C GLN A 263 -13.63 1.61 4.21
N SER A 264 -14.93 1.39 4.41
CA SER A 264 -15.46 0.05 4.62
C SER A 264 -15.19 -0.87 3.42
N HIS A 265 -15.39 -0.36 2.20
CA HIS A 265 -15.14 -1.05 0.94
C HIS A 265 -13.65 -1.30 0.67
N TYR A 266 -12.80 -0.27 0.77
CA TYR A 266 -11.36 -0.43 0.50
C TYR A 266 -10.61 -1.20 1.59
N LEU A 267 -11.06 -1.18 2.85
CA LEU A 267 -10.48 -2.03 3.90
C LEU A 267 -10.91 -3.50 3.76
N ALA A 268 -12.12 -3.79 3.28
CA ALA A 268 -12.51 -5.15 2.92
C ALA A 268 -11.63 -5.69 1.78
N LEU A 269 -11.41 -4.88 0.74
CA LEU A 269 -10.48 -5.18 -0.36
C LEU A 269 -9.05 -5.39 0.15
N TRP A 270 -8.51 -4.49 0.98
CA TRP A 270 -7.15 -4.58 1.50
C TRP A 270 -6.92 -5.84 2.35
N ARG A 271 -7.84 -6.15 3.28
CA ARG A 271 -7.75 -7.34 4.15
C ARG A 271 -7.69 -8.65 3.36
N LYS A 272 -8.34 -8.71 2.20
CA LYS A 272 -8.44 -9.94 1.39
C LYS A 272 -7.41 -10.01 0.25
N TYR A 273 -7.06 -8.87 -0.35
CA TYR A 273 -6.24 -8.79 -1.57
C TYR A 273 -5.10 -7.77 -1.50
N GLY A 274 -4.79 -7.17 -0.35
CA GLY A 274 -3.69 -6.20 -0.20
C GLY A 274 -2.33 -6.72 -0.67
N HIS A 275 -2.10 -8.05 -0.58
CA HIS A 275 -0.88 -8.72 -1.04
C HIS A 275 -0.65 -8.69 -2.57
N ILE A 276 -1.66 -8.31 -3.38
CA ILE A 276 -1.53 -8.08 -4.84
C ILE A 276 -1.67 -6.61 -5.24
N ILE A 277 -1.82 -5.69 -4.28
CA ILE A 277 -1.96 -4.25 -4.50
C ILE A 277 -0.63 -3.57 -4.15
N ASP A 278 -0.02 -2.86 -5.10
CA ASP A 278 1.35 -2.38 -4.96
C ASP A 278 1.45 -1.04 -4.21
N TYR A 279 0.41 -0.20 -4.32
CA TYR A 279 0.36 1.15 -3.75
C TYR A 279 -1.04 1.51 -3.25
N VAL A 280 -1.09 2.39 -2.24
CA VAL A 280 -2.33 3.00 -1.74
C VAL A 280 -2.23 4.50 -1.96
N ASN A 281 -2.96 4.98 -2.96
CA ASN A 281 -3.14 6.39 -3.30
C ASN A 281 -4.14 7.03 -2.34
N PHE A 282 -3.82 7.04 -1.04
CA PHE A 282 -4.74 7.62 -0.06
C PHE A 282 -4.97 9.12 -0.35
N GLN A 283 -6.22 9.54 -0.54
CA GLN A 283 -6.54 10.92 -0.91
C GLN A 283 -6.50 11.83 0.33
N PHE A 284 -5.31 12.30 0.71
CA PHE A 284 -5.13 13.17 1.88
C PHE A 284 -5.71 14.58 1.70
N TYR A 285 -6.08 14.94 0.46
CA TYR A 285 -6.81 16.16 0.15
C TYR A 285 -8.32 16.09 0.49
N ALA A 286 -8.88 14.91 0.72
CA ALA A 286 -10.26 14.77 1.21
C ALA A 286 -10.42 15.11 2.71
N TYR A 287 -9.32 15.40 3.43
CA TYR A 287 -9.39 16.01 4.75
C TYR A 287 -9.69 17.51 4.65
N ASP A 288 -10.22 18.10 5.72
CA ASP A 288 -10.61 19.52 5.77
C ASP A 288 -9.50 20.46 5.24
N GLN A 289 -9.91 21.45 4.43
CA GLN A 289 -9.04 22.52 3.98
C GLN A 289 -8.43 23.26 5.18
N GLY A 290 -7.12 23.50 5.13
CA GLY A 290 -6.39 24.10 6.26
C GLY A 290 -5.90 23.09 7.29
N THR A 291 -5.97 21.78 6.99
CA THR A 291 -5.27 20.73 7.74
C THR A 291 -3.81 21.13 7.97
N THR A 292 -3.38 21.12 9.23
CA THR A 292 -2.01 21.51 9.61
C THR A 292 -1.00 20.37 9.39
N VAL A 293 0.29 20.72 9.38
CA VAL A 293 1.41 19.74 9.33
C VAL A 293 1.32 18.68 10.44
N SER A 294 0.78 18.98 11.62
CA SER A 294 0.63 17.95 12.67
C SER A 294 -0.51 17.00 12.32
N GLN A 295 -1.70 17.54 12.03
CA GLN A 295 -2.87 16.75 11.65
C GLN A 295 -2.59 15.83 10.46
N PHE A 296 -1.93 16.35 9.41
CA PHE A 296 -1.52 15.54 8.26
C PHE A 296 -0.62 14.36 8.66
N LEU A 297 0.35 14.56 9.56
CA LEU A 297 1.22 13.47 10.02
C LEU A 297 0.46 12.45 10.87
N ASP A 298 -0.49 12.90 11.69
CA ASP A 298 -1.35 12.02 12.49
C ASP A 298 -2.30 11.21 11.59
N TYR A 299 -2.90 11.84 10.58
CA TYR A 299 -3.68 11.17 9.54
C TYR A 299 -2.83 10.20 8.73
N PHE A 300 -1.61 10.58 8.32
CA PHE A 300 -0.70 9.70 7.58
C PHE A 300 -0.35 8.44 8.39
N ASN A 301 -0.05 8.57 9.68
CA ASN A 301 0.17 7.42 10.56
C ASN A 301 -1.11 6.57 10.75
N LYS A 302 -2.30 7.19 10.87
CA LYS A 302 -3.59 6.49 10.94
C LYS A 302 -3.82 5.65 9.68
N GLN A 303 -3.66 6.24 8.49
CA GLN A 303 -3.92 5.53 7.24
C GLN A 303 -2.84 4.48 6.92
N THR A 304 -1.58 4.74 7.29
CA THR A 304 -0.54 3.69 7.23
C THR A 304 -0.88 2.49 8.13
N SER A 305 -1.52 2.72 9.29
CA SER A 305 -1.99 1.64 10.17
C SER A 305 -3.23 0.92 9.64
N ASN A 306 -4.11 1.63 8.94
CA ASN A 306 -5.30 1.05 8.29
C ASN A 306 -4.92 0.11 7.14
N TYR A 307 -3.93 0.51 6.34
CA TYR A 307 -3.39 -0.24 5.20
C TYR A 307 -2.02 -0.86 5.56
N ASP A 308 -1.96 -1.55 6.71
CA ASP A 308 -0.71 -2.11 7.25
C ASP A 308 0.00 -3.04 6.25
N GLY A 309 1.34 -2.98 6.25
CA GLY A 309 2.22 -3.57 5.24
C GLY A 309 2.20 -2.89 3.86
N GLY A 310 1.28 -1.94 3.62
CA GLY A 310 1.09 -1.28 2.33
C GLY A 310 1.96 -0.04 2.09
N LYS A 311 2.13 0.32 0.82
CA LYS A 311 2.81 1.56 0.40
C LYS A 311 1.80 2.71 0.30
N VAL A 312 1.41 3.28 1.44
CA VAL A 312 0.61 4.52 1.48
C VAL A 312 1.45 5.69 1.00
N LEU A 313 0.96 6.40 -0.02
CA LEU A 313 1.61 7.56 -0.63
C LEU A 313 1.07 8.86 -0.03
N ALA A 314 1.90 9.90 0.06
CA ALA A 314 1.45 11.24 0.44
C ALA A 314 0.77 11.95 -0.75
N SER A 315 -0.20 12.83 -0.51
CA SER A 315 -0.90 13.52 -1.60
C SER A 315 -1.50 14.87 -1.21
N PHE A 316 -1.79 15.66 -2.25
CA PHE A 316 -2.54 16.91 -2.17
C PHE A 316 -3.32 17.13 -3.47
N ILE A 317 -4.28 18.05 -3.43
CA ILE A 317 -5.04 18.50 -4.59
C ILE A 317 -4.47 19.84 -5.10
N SER A 318 -4.32 19.98 -6.41
CA SER A 318 -3.63 21.09 -7.08
C SER A 318 -4.43 22.40 -7.11
N ASP A 319 -5.76 22.34 -7.00
CA ASP A 319 -6.63 23.51 -6.85
C ASP A 319 -6.59 24.11 -5.42
N GLY A 320 -6.04 23.36 -4.45
CA GLY A 320 -5.96 23.74 -3.04
C GLY A 320 -7.28 23.66 -2.27
N SER A 321 -8.32 23.00 -2.80
CA SER A 321 -9.65 22.89 -2.18
C SER A 321 -9.68 22.11 -0.86
N GLY A 322 -8.69 21.24 -0.60
CA GLY A 322 -8.69 20.38 0.59
C GLY A 322 -7.30 19.98 1.11
N GLY A 323 -7.31 19.40 2.30
CA GLY A 323 -6.13 18.87 3.01
C GLY A 323 -5.05 19.89 3.38
N LEU A 324 -3.82 19.39 3.48
CA LEU A 324 -2.61 20.17 3.72
C LEU A 324 -2.01 20.61 2.37
N THR A 325 -2.18 21.88 2.01
CA THR A 325 -1.72 22.38 0.71
C THR A 325 -0.18 22.51 0.62
N PRO A 326 0.39 22.54 -0.60
CA PRO A 326 1.80 22.82 -0.86
C PRO A 326 2.37 24.03 -0.13
N GLU A 327 1.64 25.15 -0.14
CA GLU A 327 2.01 26.42 0.49
C GLU A 327 2.00 26.36 2.02
N ASN A 328 1.05 25.59 2.58
CA ASN A 328 0.80 25.53 4.02
C ASN A 328 1.61 24.44 4.75
N GLY A 329 2.50 23.75 4.03
CA GLY A 329 3.55 22.93 4.62
C GLY A 329 3.56 21.46 4.22
N PHE A 330 2.87 21.05 3.16
CA PHE A 330 2.92 19.68 2.62
C PHE A 330 4.37 19.18 2.46
N PHE A 331 5.25 19.97 1.84
CA PHE A 331 6.66 19.60 1.66
C PHE A 331 7.44 19.48 2.98
N LYS A 332 7.04 20.20 4.04
CA LYS A 332 7.62 20.07 5.38
C LYS A 332 7.19 18.75 6.03
N ALA A 333 5.93 18.35 5.87
CA ALA A 333 5.44 17.05 6.30
C ALA A 333 6.14 15.92 5.53
N CYS A 334 6.18 15.99 4.20
CA CYS A 334 6.87 15.02 3.36
C CYS A 334 8.37 14.92 3.68
N SER A 335 9.07 16.03 3.90
CA SER A 335 10.49 16.01 4.31
C SER A 335 10.69 15.26 5.64
N ARG A 336 9.77 15.40 6.60
CA ARG A 336 9.80 14.68 7.88
C ARG A 336 9.46 13.20 7.72
N LEU A 337 8.52 12.84 6.85
CA LEU A 337 8.25 11.44 6.52
C LEU A 337 9.46 10.80 5.82
N LYS A 338 10.08 11.52 4.89
CA LYS A 338 11.24 11.05 4.13
C LYS A 338 12.43 10.81 5.05
N SER A 339 12.79 11.75 5.93
CA SER A 339 13.89 11.58 6.90
C SER A 339 13.65 10.49 7.95
N GLN A 340 12.39 10.04 8.12
CA GLN A 340 12.02 8.88 8.95
C GLN A 340 11.98 7.56 8.17
N GLY A 341 12.29 7.55 6.87
CA GLY A 341 12.16 6.38 6.00
C GLY A 341 10.69 5.95 5.76
N LYS A 342 9.72 6.84 5.98
CA LYS A 342 8.28 6.57 5.88
C LYS A 342 7.61 7.06 4.59
N LEU A 343 8.28 7.90 3.80
CA LEU A 343 7.71 8.40 2.55
C LEU A 343 7.87 7.35 1.44
N ASN A 344 6.75 6.72 1.06
CA ASN A 344 6.70 5.72 -0.02
C ASN A 344 6.56 6.34 -1.43
N GLY A 345 6.32 7.65 -1.51
CA GLY A 345 6.08 8.38 -2.75
C GLY A 345 5.09 9.52 -2.53
N ILE A 346 4.86 10.29 -3.60
CA ILE A 346 3.86 11.37 -3.66
C ILE A 346 2.96 11.13 -4.88
N PHE A 347 1.67 11.43 -4.76
CA PHE A 347 0.81 11.65 -5.93
C PHE A 347 0.04 12.97 -5.86
N ILE A 348 -0.40 13.46 -7.01
CA ILE A 348 -1.15 14.71 -7.16
C ILE A 348 -2.42 14.44 -7.98
N TRP A 349 -3.53 15.00 -7.51
CA TRP A 349 -4.74 15.23 -8.29
C TRP A 349 -4.82 16.75 -8.58
N SER A 350 -4.79 17.26 -9.81
CA SER A 350 -4.58 16.62 -11.11
C SER A 350 -3.68 17.51 -11.99
N ALA A 351 -3.10 16.94 -13.04
CA ALA A 351 -2.34 17.70 -14.03
C ALA A 351 -3.19 18.77 -14.74
N ASP A 352 -4.49 18.51 -14.89
CA ASP A 352 -5.46 19.39 -15.53
C ASP A 352 -5.54 20.75 -14.83
N ASP A 353 -5.61 20.75 -13.49
CA ASP A 353 -5.55 21.96 -12.67
C ASP A 353 -4.14 22.53 -12.56
N SER A 354 -3.13 21.68 -12.34
CA SER A 354 -1.74 22.14 -12.20
C SER A 354 -1.19 22.84 -13.45
N LYS A 355 -1.81 22.64 -14.62
CA LYS A 355 -1.54 23.40 -15.84
C LYS A 355 -1.67 24.92 -15.62
N ALA A 356 -2.63 25.38 -14.81
CA ALA A 356 -2.82 26.80 -14.51
C ALA A 356 -1.70 27.40 -13.62
N ASN A 357 -1.04 26.58 -12.79
CA ASN A 357 0.05 27.00 -11.91
C ASN A 357 1.46 26.81 -12.52
N GLY A 358 1.54 26.29 -13.76
CA GLY A 358 2.80 26.02 -14.46
C GLY A 358 3.54 24.79 -13.94
N PHE A 359 2.81 23.83 -13.37
CA PHE A 359 3.31 22.62 -12.74
C PHE A 359 4.41 22.89 -11.70
N ARG A 360 4.12 23.77 -10.75
CA ARG A 360 5.08 24.17 -9.71
C ARG A 360 5.28 23.06 -8.68
N TYR A 361 4.22 22.39 -8.27
CA TYR A 361 4.23 21.51 -7.11
C TYR A 361 4.64 20.07 -7.45
N GLU A 362 4.49 19.69 -8.72
CA GLU A 362 5.01 18.50 -9.37
C GLU A 362 6.54 18.56 -9.36
N LYS A 363 7.14 19.68 -9.80
CA LYS A 363 8.59 19.93 -9.74
C LYS A 363 9.13 19.85 -8.32
N GLN A 364 8.43 20.45 -7.36
CA GLN A 364 8.84 20.42 -5.95
C GLN A 364 8.70 19.02 -5.34
N SER A 365 7.64 18.27 -5.65
CA SER A 365 7.43 16.90 -5.21
C SER A 365 8.51 15.96 -5.76
N GLN A 366 8.79 16.03 -7.05
CA GLN A 366 9.79 15.20 -7.71
C GLN A 366 11.21 15.52 -7.25
N ALA A 367 11.56 16.80 -7.05
CA ALA A 367 12.84 17.19 -6.48
C ALA A 367 12.99 16.73 -5.02
N LEU A 368 11.93 16.81 -4.21
CA LEU A 368 11.91 16.25 -2.85
C LEU A 368 12.14 14.74 -2.87
N LEU A 369 11.47 13.99 -3.76
CA LEU A 369 11.63 12.55 -3.90
C LEU A 369 13.04 12.17 -4.37
N ALA A 370 13.56 12.81 -5.41
CA ALA A 370 14.85 12.47 -6.02
C ALA A 370 16.10 12.94 -5.22
N SER A 371 15.94 13.83 -4.24
CA SER A 371 17.06 14.26 -3.37
C SER A 371 17.69 13.09 -2.60
N ALA A 372 19.01 13.11 -2.43
CA ALA A 372 19.70 12.19 -1.53
C ALA A 372 19.40 12.52 -0.05
N HIS A 373 19.63 11.54 0.83
CA HIS A 373 19.61 11.69 2.29
C HIS A 373 21.01 11.93 2.84
#